data_AF-A0A4Q2LSW3-F1
#
_entry.id   AF-A0A4Q2LSW3-F1
#
_cell.length_a   1.000
_cell.length_b   1.000
_cell.length_c   1.000
_cell.angle_alpha   90.00
_cell.angle_beta   90.00
_cell.angle_gamma   90.00
#
_symmetry.space_group_name_H-M   'P 1'
#
loop_
_entity.id
_entity.type
_entity.pdbx_description
1 polymer ?
#
loop_
_entity_poly.entity_id
_entity_poly.type
_entity_poly.pdbx_seq_one_letter_code
_entity_poly.pdbx_strand_id
1 'polypeptide(L)'
;MEINYEQAYKDDKIIREYIDSEIVFAQKSVEGFYGKGSGTSFEMISNLIGIPNGSSENWQKTIGAHYVYAHSQVSINNNTGMASMVITFYMKDMYNFNKGMSDIVSGTPDDVNGRFAELGWAKEFLTIGSMTRTVT
;
A
#
# COMPACT_ATOMS: atom_id res chain seq x y z
N MET A 1 -1.36 15.31 -3.00
CA MET A 1 -2.07 15.10 -1.74
C MET A 1 -1.34 14.05 -0.95
N GLU A 2 -1.08 14.31 0.32
CA GLU A 2 -0.53 13.29 1.23
C GLU A 2 -1.66 12.80 2.13
N ILE A 3 -1.74 11.49 2.33
CA ILE A 3 -2.76 10.88 3.18
C ILE A 3 -2.13 10.12 4.32
N ASN A 4 -2.86 10.06 5.43
CA ASN A 4 -2.50 9.26 6.57
C ASN A 4 -2.81 7.77 6.31
N TYR A 5 -1.85 7.05 5.72
CA TYR A 5 -2.02 5.64 5.35
C TYR A 5 -2.13 4.72 6.58
N GLU A 6 -1.60 5.16 7.74
CA GLU A 6 -1.84 4.52 9.04
C GLU A 6 -3.33 4.50 9.41
N GLN A 7 -4.04 5.59 9.09
CA GLN A 7 -5.47 5.68 9.34
C GLN A 7 -6.25 4.78 8.35
N ALA A 8 -5.82 4.70 7.10
CA ALA A 8 -6.39 3.79 6.10
C ALA A 8 -6.34 2.33 6.55
N TYR A 9 -5.20 1.90 7.10
CA TYR A 9 -5.02 0.58 7.70
C TYR A 9 -5.96 0.31 8.88
N LYS A 10 -6.25 1.33 9.72
CA LYS A 10 -7.14 1.16 10.87
C LYS A 10 -8.61 1.07 10.46
N ASP A 11 -9.01 1.92 9.53
CA ASP A 11 -10.41 2.12 9.18
C ASP A 11 -10.91 1.12 8.15
N ASP A 12 -10.07 0.72 7.19
CA ASP A 12 -10.48 -0.11 6.06
C ASP A 12 -10.00 -1.54 6.20
N LYS A 13 -10.95 -2.47 6.26
CA LYS A 13 -10.68 -3.90 6.43
C LYS A 13 -9.88 -4.48 5.27
N ILE A 14 -10.19 -4.08 4.02
CA ILE A 14 -9.51 -4.62 2.83
C ILE A 14 -8.06 -4.17 2.82
N ILE A 15 -7.80 -2.88 3.10
CA ILE A 15 -6.43 -2.36 3.17
C ILE A 15 -5.64 -3.11 4.25
N ARG A 16 -6.22 -3.25 5.45
CA ARG A 16 -5.58 -4.00 6.54
C ARG A 16 -5.23 -5.42 6.17
N GLU A 17 -6.16 -6.17 5.57
CA GLU A 17 -5.93 -7.58 5.21
C GLU A 17 -4.74 -7.76 4.24
N TYR A 18 -4.60 -6.88 3.25
CA TYR A 18 -3.48 -6.95 2.30
C TYR A 18 -2.14 -6.58 2.96
N ILE A 19 -2.15 -5.55 3.82
CA ILE A 19 -0.95 -5.14 4.57
C ILE A 19 -0.52 -6.24 5.54
N ASP A 20 -1.44 -6.82 6.29
CA ASP A 20 -1.17 -7.93 7.22
C ASP A 20 -0.65 -9.17 6.48
N SER A 21 -1.22 -9.48 5.31
CA SER A 21 -0.74 -10.57 4.46
C SER A 21 0.70 -10.36 4.00
N GLU A 22 1.07 -9.13 3.62
CA GLU A 22 2.45 -8.83 3.24
C GLU A 22 3.40 -8.88 4.43
N ILE A 23 2.98 -8.42 5.61
CA ILE A 23 3.80 -8.54 6.83
C ILE A 23 4.10 -10.02 7.11
N VAL A 24 3.09 -10.90 7.04
CA VAL A 24 3.27 -12.36 7.22
C VAL A 24 4.18 -12.95 6.15
N PHE A 25 4.04 -12.51 4.90
CA PHE A 25 4.92 -12.95 3.81
C PHE A 25 6.37 -12.51 4.03
N ALA A 26 6.59 -11.27 4.46
CA ALA A 26 7.90 -10.73 4.76
C ALA A 26 8.56 -11.47 5.93
N GLN A 27 7.81 -11.78 7.00
CA GLN A 27 8.29 -12.61 8.12
C GLN A 27 8.79 -13.98 7.64
N LYS A 28 7.99 -14.70 6.85
CA LYS A 28 8.38 -16.00 6.28
C LYS A 28 9.61 -15.90 5.39
N SER A 29 9.74 -14.79 4.66
CA SER A 29 10.91 -14.54 3.82
C SER A 29 12.17 -14.34 4.67
N VAL A 30 12.07 -13.61 5.79
CA VAL A 30 13.18 -13.44 6.76
C VAL A 30 13.62 -14.79 7.33
N GLU A 31 12.68 -15.62 7.78
CA GLU A 31 12.97 -16.99 8.24
C GLU A 31 13.70 -17.80 7.17
N GLY A 32 13.29 -17.63 5.90
CA GLY A 32 13.91 -18.28 4.76
C GLY A 32 15.34 -17.82 4.47
N PHE A 33 15.78 -16.65 4.94
CA PHE A 33 17.14 -16.13 4.77
C PHE A 33 18.08 -16.49 5.91
N TYR A 34 17.55 -16.83 7.08
CA TYR A 34 18.37 -17.20 8.23
C TYR A 34 19.27 -18.41 7.90
N GLY A 35 20.57 -18.29 8.19
CA GLY A 35 21.55 -19.34 7.93
C GLY A 35 21.94 -19.56 6.46
N LYS A 36 21.42 -18.76 5.51
CA LYS A 36 21.74 -18.87 4.07
C LYS A 36 22.80 -17.89 3.56
N GLY A 37 23.53 -17.23 4.45
CA GLY A 37 24.62 -16.32 4.09
C GLY A 37 24.20 -14.85 3.87
N SER A 38 22.94 -14.49 4.10
CA SER A 38 22.46 -13.09 4.04
C SER A 38 22.95 -12.20 5.20
N GLY A 39 23.79 -12.74 6.10
CA GLY A 39 24.20 -12.07 7.33
C GLY A 39 23.05 -11.91 8.32
N THR A 40 23.27 -11.07 9.32
CA THR A 40 22.27 -10.73 10.35
C THR A 40 21.62 -9.38 10.16
N SER A 41 21.94 -8.67 9.08
CA SER A 41 21.27 -7.44 8.72
C SER A 41 21.18 -7.34 7.21
N PHE A 42 19.97 -7.10 6.71
CA PHE A 42 19.70 -7.00 5.29
C PHE A 42 18.41 -6.22 5.05
N GLU A 43 18.23 -5.77 3.82
CA GLU A 43 17.02 -5.09 3.37
C GLU A 43 16.23 -5.98 2.43
N MET A 44 14.91 -5.80 2.40
CA MET A 44 14.00 -6.45 1.46
C MET A 44 13.09 -5.40 0.82
N ILE A 45 12.79 -5.58 -0.46
CA ILE A 45 11.81 -4.80 -1.18
C ILE A 45 10.76 -5.78 -1.71
N SER A 46 9.48 -5.50 -1.45
CA SER A 46 8.38 -6.34 -1.94
C SER A 46 8.16 -6.14 -3.44
N ASN A 47 7.41 -7.07 -4.05
CA ASN A 47 6.75 -6.76 -5.32
C ASN A 47 5.67 -5.70 -5.11
N LEU A 48 5.16 -5.11 -6.21
CA LEU A 48 3.97 -4.27 -6.15
C LEU A 48 2.75 -5.09 -5.71
N ILE A 49 2.00 -4.52 -4.77
CA ILE A 49 0.81 -5.13 -4.17
C ILE A 49 -0.38 -4.30 -4.63
N GLY A 50 -1.23 -4.90 -5.47
CA GLY A 50 -2.49 -4.29 -5.91
C GLY A 50 -3.55 -4.48 -4.85
N ILE A 51 -4.00 -3.37 -4.25
CA ILE A 51 -5.09 -3.35 -3.26
C ILE A 51 -6.37 -2.94 -4.00
N PRO A 52 -7.44 -3.77 -3.95
CA PRO A 52 -8.70 -3.41 -4.58
C PRO A 52 -9.38 -2.25 -3.83
N ASN A 53 -10.52 -1.78 -4.34
CA ASN A 53 -11.30 -0.75 -3.68
C ASN A 53 -11.54 -1.11 -2.21
N GLY A 54 -11.32 -0.14 -1.32
CA GLY A 54 -11.56 -0.30 0.11
C GLY A 54 -13.00 -0.71 0.43
N SER A 55 -13.21 -1.24 1.61
CA SER A 55 -14.54 -1.65 2.12
C SER A 55 -15.38 -0.46 2.60
N SER A 56 -14.75 0.66 2.94
CA SER A 56 -15.41 1.88 3.43
C SER A 56 -15.61 2.90 2.30
N GLU A 57 -16.75 3.60 2.32
CA GLU A 57 -17.01 4.68 1.35
C GLU A 57 -15.95 5.77 1.41
N ASN A 58 -15.48 6.11 2.63
CA ASN A 58 -14.47 7.15 2.81
C ASN A 58 -13.16 6.81 2.10
N TRP A 59 -12.64 5.59 2.26
CA TRP A 59 -11.37 5.20 1.63
C TRP A 59 -11.54 4.85 0.15
N GLN A 60 -12.71 4.38 -0.28
CA GLN A 60 -13.04 4.29 -1.70
C GLN A 60 -12.95 5.66 -2.40
N LYS A 61 -13.47 6.72 -1.77
CA LYS A 61 -13.43 8.08 -2.34
C LYS A 61 -12.09 8.77 -2.18
N THR A 62 -11.33 8.43 -1.13
CA THR A 62 -10.04 9.08 -0.85
C THR A 62 -8.93 8.56 -1.76
N ILE A 63 -8.89 7.25 -2.03
CA ILE A 63 -7.85 6.61 -2.87
C ILE A 63 -8.35 5.56 -3.84
N GLY A 64 -9.48 4.90 -3.56
CA GLY A 64 -9.96 3.79 -4.41
C GLY A 64 -8.98 2.61 -4.43
N ALA A 65 -9.02 1.83 -5.52
CA ALA A 65 -8.06 0.76 -5.78
C ALA A 65 -6.70 1.36 -6.14
N HIS A 66 -5.62 0.84 -5.55
CA HIS A 66 -4.30 1.45 -5.65
C HIS A 66 -3.19 0.41 -5.45
N TYR A 67 -1.94 0.82 -5.69
CA TYR A 67 -0.77 -0.02 -5.47
C TYR A 67 0.07 0.46 -4.29
N VAL A 68 0.68 -0.51 -3.60
CA VAL A 68 1.71 -0.26 -2.59
C VAL A 68 2.94 -1.12 -2.85
N TYR A 69 4.08 -0.71 -2.31
CA TYR A 69 5.26 -1.56 -2.15
C TYR A 69 5.82 -1.37 -0.74
N ALA A 70 6.50 -2.40 -0.22
CA ALA A 70 7.12 -2.40 1.08
C ALA A 70 8.64 -2.40 0.97
N HIS A 71 9.28 -1.64 1.86
CA HIS A 71 10.72 -1.70 2.13
C HIS A 71 10.92 -2.11 3.58
N SER A 72 11.68 -3.16 3.79
CA SER A 72 11.92 -3.74 5.12
C SER A 72 13.40 -3.71 5.46
N GLN A 73 13.70 -3.33 6.69
CA GLN A 73 15.04 -3.41 7.27
C GLN A 73 15.03 -4.46 8.37
N VAL A 74 15.87 -5.48 8.23
CA VAL A 74 15.89 -6.66 9.09
C VAL A 74 17.17 -6.69 9.91
N SER A 75 17.05 -7.06 11.18
CA SER A 75 18.16 -7.32 12.09
C SER A 75 17.89 -8.61 12.87
N ILE A 76 18.85 -9.54 12.86
CA ILE A 76 18.75 -10.82 13.57
C ILE A 76 19.74 -10.82 14.73
N ASN A 77 19.25 -11.12 15.92
CA ASN A 77 20.09 -11.29 17.09
C ASN A 77 20.84 -12.63 17.02
N ASN A 78 22.17 -12.60 16.87
CA ASN A 78 23.00 -13.81 16.77
C ASN A 78 22.93 -14.73 17.99
N ASN A 79 22.60 -14.21 19.17
CA ASN A 79 22.57 -15.00 20.40
C ASN A 79 21.25 -15.74 20.57
N THR A 80 20.14 -15.16 20.09
CA THR A 80 18.78 -15.69 20.30
C THR A 80 18.14 -16.22 19.02
N GLY A 81 18.67 -15.86 17.84
CA GLY A 81 18.05 -16.12 16.55
C GLY A 81 16.79 -15.26 16.28
N MET A 82 16.40 -14.37 17.19
CA MET A 82 15.21 -13.54 17.02
C MET A 82 15.45 -12.44 15.99
N ALA A 83 14.53 -12.31 15.04
CA ALA A 83 14.55 -11.25 14.03
C ALA A 83 13.70 -10.06 14.48
N SER A 84 14.17 -8.85 14.20
CA SER A 84 13.40 -7.62 14.26
C SER A 84 13.38 -7.01 12.86
N MET A 85 12.20 -6.62 12.41
CA MET A 85 11.97 -6.05 11.09
C MET A 85 11.20 -4.74 11.22
N VAL A 86 11.76 -3.68 10.65
CA VAL A 86 11.06 -2.41 10.43
C VAL A 86 10.60 -2.41 8.97
N ILE A 87 9.29 -2.49 8.75
CA ILE A 87 8.67 -2.52 7.42
C ILE A 87 7.93 -1.21 7.18
N THR A 88 8.25 -0.54 6.07
CA THR A 88 7.57 0.69 5.62
C THR A 88 6.87 0.42 4.30
N PHE A 89 5.57 0.63 4.29
CA PHE A 89 4.74 0.59 3.10
C PHE A 89 4.64 1.98 2.50
N TYR A 90 4.83 2.06 1.19
CA TYR A 90 4.67 3.26 0.39
C TYR A 90 3.52 3.07 -0.59
N MET A 91 2.58 3.98 -0.54
CA MET A 91 1.48 4.09 -1.49
C MET A 91 1.70 5.30 -2.39
N LYS A 92 1.50 5.09 -3.69
CA LYS A 92 1.50 6.15 -4.69
C LYS A 92 0.44 5.85 -5.73
N ASP A 93 -0.50 6.77 -5.88
CA ASP A 93 -1.58 6.68 -6.86
C ASP A 93 -1.79 8.03 -7.56
N MET A 94 -2.27 8.02 -8.79
CA MET A 94 -2.67 9.23 -9.51
C MET A 94 -4.18 9.21 -9.66
N TYR A 95 -4.87 10.09 -8.92
CA TYR A 95 -6.28 10.28 -9.15
C TYR A 95 -6.49 10.97 -10.50
N ASN A 96 -7.17 10.27 -11.40
CA ASN A 96 -7.48 10.72 -12.75
C ASN A 96 -8.82 10.16 -13.24
N PHE A 97 -9.33 10.67 -14.36
CA PHE A 97 -10.57 10.20 -14.99
C PHE A 97 -10.23 9.17 -16.06
N ASN A 98 -10.07 7.91 -15.65
CA ASN A 98 -9.56 6.86 -16.54
C ASN A 98 -10.58 6.54 -17.63
N LYS A 99 -10.20 6.76 -18.89
CA LYS A 99 -11.08 6.51 -20.03
C LYS A 99 -11.56 5.05 -20.05
N GLY A 100 -12.88 4.87 -20.13
CA GLY A 100 -13.52 3.55 -20.13
C GLY A 100 -13.74 2.93 -18.75
N MET A 101 -13.37 3.62 -17.67
CA MET A 101 -13.78 3.27 -16.31
C MET A 101 -15.13 3.90 -15.97
N SER A 102 -15.74 3.47 -14.88
CA SER A 102 -16.98 4.03 -14.37
C SER A 102 -16.98 3.97 -12.86
N ASP A 103 -17.61 4.97 -12.23
CA ASP A 103 -17.82 5.00 -10.79
C ASP A 103 -18.56 3.73 -10.35
N ILE A 104 -18.02 3.03 -9.35
CA ILE A 104 -18.49 1.70 -8.96
C ILE A 104 -19.91 1.72 -8.37
N VAL A 105 -20.35 2.86 -7.83
CA VAL A 105 -21.64 2.99 -7.16
C VAL A 105 -22.72 3.49 -8.13
N SER A 106 -22.44 4.57 -8.85
CA SER A 106 -23.40 5.22 -9.75
C SER A 106 -23.39 4.63 -11.16
N GLY A 107 -22.33 3.93 -11.55
CA GLY A 107 -22.10 3.49 -12.93
C GLY A 107 -21.81 4.63 -13.89
N THR A 108 -21.61 5.86 -13.40
CA THR A 108 -21.31 7.02 -14.24
C THR A 108 -19.94 6.81 -14.89
N PRO A 109 -19.83 6.82 -16.23
CA PRO A 109 -18.54 6.69 -16.90
C PRO A 109 -17.61 7.83 -16.50
N ASP A 110 -16.34 7.52 -16.28
CA ASP A 110 -15.34 8.52 -15.91
C ASP A 110 -15.22 9.61 -16.98
N ASP A 111 -15.46 9.29 -18.25
CA ASP A 111 -15.51 10.25 -19.37
C ASP A 111 -16.53 11.39 -19.14
N VAL A 112 -17.62 11.13 -18.40
CA VAL A 112 -18.63 12.15 -18.05
C VAL A 112 -18.06 13.19 -17.10
N ASN A 113 -17.18 12.78 -16.19
CA ASN A 113 -16.50 13.69 -15.26
C ASN A 113 -15.17 14.20 -15.82
N GLY A 114 -14.51 13.41 -16.68
CA GLY A 114 -13.26 13.74 -17.37
C GLY A 114 -13.35 14.98 -18.23
N ARG A 115 -14.53 15.29 -18.80
CA ARG A 115 -14.77 16.58 -19.48
C ARG A 115 -14.50 17.78 -18.58
N PHE A 116 -14.69 17.66 -17.26
CA PHE A 116 -14.36 18.75 -16.34
C PHE A 116 -12.86 18.94 -16.22
N ALA A 117 -12.05 17.89 -16.36
CA ALA A 117 -10.60 18.03 -16.46
C ALA A 117 -10.18 18.70 -17.77
N GLU A 118 -10.80 18.34 -18.90
CA GLU A 118 -10.53 18.96 -20.21
C GLU A 118 -10.87 20.46 -20.22
N LEU A 119 -11.97 20.85 -19.57
CA LEU A 119 -12.39 22.24 -19.42
C LEU A 119 -11.59 23.00 -18.34
N GLY A 120 -10.68 22.32 -17.63
CA GLY A 120 -9.87 22.90 -16.54
C GLY A 120 -10.62 23.14 -15.24
N TRP A 121 -11.83 22.59 -15.10
CA TRP A 121 -12.69 22.70 -13.91
C TRP A 121 -12.37 21.63 -12.85
N ALA A 122 -11.71 20.54 -13.25
CA ALA A 122 -11.14 19.53 -12.37
C ALA A 122 -9.66 19.33 -12.67
N LYS A 123 -8.88 18.84 -11.71
CA LYS A 123 -7.46 18.53 -11.88
C LYS A 123 -7.15 17.16 -11.30
N GLU A 124 -6.37 16.40 -12.05
CA GLU A 124 -5.72 15.21 -11.54
C GLU A 124 -4.77 15.59 -10.40
N PHE A 125 -4.61 14.69 -9.43
CA PHE A 125 -3.67 14.92 -8.35
C PHE A 125 -2.99 13.63 -7.94
N LEU A 126 -1.68 13.74 -7.73
CA LEU A 126 -0.90 12.66 -7.16
C LEU A 126 -1.27 12.50 -5.69
N THR A 127 -1.62 11.28 -5.31
CA THR A 127 -1.89 10.88 -3.93
C THR A 127 -0.76 9.98 -3.45
N ILE A 128 -0.17 10.33 -2.31
CA ILE A 128 0.90 9.56 -1.68
C ILE A 128 0.57 9.30 -0.22
N GLY A 129 1.10 8.21 0.33
CA GLY A 129 1.02 7.91 1.75
C GLY A 129 2.03 6.86 2.14
N SER A 130 2.33 6.77 3.43
CA SER A 130 3.20 5.74 3.95
C SER A 130 2.78 5.30 5.36
N MET A 131 3.12 4.08 5.72
CA MET A 131 2.98 3.58 7.10
C MET A 131 4.16 2.69 7.46
N THR A 132 4.56 2.71 8.72
CA THR A 132 5.67 1.89 9.23
C THR A 132 5.19 0.99 10.36
N ARG A 133 5.71 -0.24 10.39
CA ARG A 133 5.50 -1.21 11.47
C ARG A 133 6.83 -1.78 11.93
N THR A 134 6.92 -2.08 13.22
CA THR A 134 7.99 -2.90 13.78
C THR A 134 7.41 -4.26 14.12
N VAL A 135 8.09 -5.31 13.65
CA VAL A 135 7.71 -6.71 13.81
C VAL A 135 8.88 -7.44 14.46
N THR A 136 8.64 -8.19 15.53
CA THR A 136 9.66 -8.88 16.33
C THR A 136 9.25 -10.30 16.64
#